data_AF-A0A2R6L9E9-F1
#
_entry.id   AF-A0A2R6L9E9-F1
#
_cell.length_a   1.000
_cell.length_b   1.000
_cell.length_c   1.000
_cell.angle_alpha   90.00
_cell.angle_beta   90.00
_cell.angle_gamma   90.00
#
_symmetry.space_group_name_H-M   'P 1'
#
loop_
_entity.id
_entity.type
_entity.pdbx_description
1 polymer ?
#
loop_
_entity_poly.entity_id
_entity_poly.type
_entity_poly.pdbx_seq_one_letter_code
_entity_poly.pdbx_strand_id
1 'polypeptide(L)'
;MSDSVSQNNDGSWTVTGDTAYGRGDTWDFRGDVTDFAPMEGEFTLFLDGEEITPHELTSAEALTEDRKHSYSFEGTGSEYADYYLEVEEGGNMIASTVDGAVIEEEFHWISDDGTKAAGQVDPGERHAYEFDTLVLDVTIDGSADAYVNGSPSNVDRYPQPGATGDGWKSGFPWQDDDEGTNTDPPSDEPVGGGAGYGDILTESDADVVVSTVSELERELSSATSGDVIFVDGDAELDVTNMHVDMAAGVTLASDRGRDGSSGATLYNTSITEHNIRAYGGRITGLDVRGAYPGDDTTSDWGDRGIATYGPVEIDNCEVRGFSTAAIQCRGHDGGSAHVHHCFIHNNNGNSRGYGVAVLGNSGRDGGVPRVNHCFFENDRHSVTTDGGPGTGFISEYNHFSPTTWRWPSDAHQSGENDGYASDVIVIRNCIFEATRERFGGGSDVQAHAARGPARESADVYQNWFFHNSDGEAISYSGGAEGSYSVYDNHYGEDATVDYADVIPGYNGFRT
;
A
#
# COMPACT_ATOMS: atom_id res chain seq x y z
N MET A 1 -35.51 19.88 5.50
CA MET A 1 -36.53 20.21 4.48
C MET A 1 -36.80 21.71 4.46
N SER A 2 -35.87 22.45 3.89
CA SER A 2 -36.05 23.86 3.57
C SER A 2 -35.22 24.17 2.34
N ASP A 3 -35.86 24.08 1.18
CA ASP A 3 -35.20 24.47 -0.06
C ASP A 3 -35.12 25.99 -0.10
N SER A 4 -34.00 26.52 -0.58
CA SER A 4 -33.77 27.95 -0.60
C SER A 4 -33.13 28.39 -1.91
N VAL A 5 -33.48 29.60 -2.35
CA VAL A 5 -32.95 30.24 -3.55
C VAL A 5 -32.48 31.64 -3.15
N SER A 6 -31.23 31.97 -3.43
CA SER A 6 -30.64 33.27 -3.10
C SER A 6 -29.81 33.82 -4.26
N GLN A 7 -29.79 35.15 -4.40
CA GLN A 7 -28.96 35.83 -5.40
C GLN A 7 -27.63 36.26 -4.77
N ASN A 8 -26.53 35.97 -5.45
CA ASN A 8 -25.19 36.30 -5.03
C ASN A 8 -24.80 37.73 -5.46
N ASN A 9 -23.75 38.27 -4.84
CA ASN A 9 -23.28 39.64 -5.09
C ASN A 9 -22.73 39.85 -6.51
N ASP A 10 -22.28 38.78 -7.17
CA ASP A 10 -21.76 38.78 -8.54
C ASP A 10 -22.87 38.66 -9.61
N GLY A 11 -24.13 38.51 -9.18
CA GLY A 11 -25.30 38.36 -10.06
C GLY A 11 -25.69 36.91 -10.35
N SER A 12 -24.90 35.92 -9.92
CA SER A 12 -25.27 34.50 -9.97
C SER A 12 -26.35 34.17 -8.93
N TRP A 13 -26.92 32.96 -9.00
CA TRP A 13 -27.95 32.48 -8.09
C TRP A 13 -27.55 31.13 -7.53
N THR A 14 -27.77 30.93 -6.23
CA THR A 14 -27.54 29.65 -5.54
C THR A 14 -28.86 29.05 -5.10
N VAL A 15 -29.04 27.76 -5.40
CA VAL A 15 -30.14 26.93 -4.89
C VAL A 15 -29.58 25.90 -3.92
N THR A 16 -30.31 25.60 -2.84
CA THR A 16 -29.93 24.58 -1.86
C THR A 16 -31.16 23.78 -1.48
N GLY A 17 -31.08 22.45 -1.53
CA GLY A 17 -32.16 21.50 -1.23
C GLY A 17 -31.67 20.31 -0.40
N ASP A 18 -32.56 19.36 -0.11
CA ASP A 18 -32.28 18.14 0.68
C ASP A 18 -33.16 16.99 0.17
N THR A 19 -32.53 15.97 -0.41
CA THR A 19 -33.17 14.83 -1.09
C THR A 19 -33.48 13.64 -0.16
N ALA A 20 -33.37 13.80 1.16
CA ALA A 20 -33.53 12.72 2.13
C ALA A 20 -34.78 11.83 1.93
N TYR A 21 -34.61 10.53 2.23
CA TYR A 21 -35.63 9.48 2.20
C TYR A 21 -36.20 9.14 0.80
N GLY A 22 -35.35 9.16 -0.23
CA GLY A 22 -35.70 8.73 -1.59
C GLY A 22 -36.58 9.74 -2.34
N ARG A 23 -36.42 11.03 -2.04
CA ARG A 23 -37.07 12.14 -2.75
C ARG A 23 -36.06 12.79 -3.68
N GLY A 24 -36.53 13.43 -4.74
CA GLY A 24 -35.68 14.24 -5.64
C GLY A 24 -36.17 15.67 -5.66
N ASP A 25 -35.24 16.61 -5.82
CA ASP A 25 -35.52 18.02 -6.07
C ASP A 25 -35.31 18.33 -7.56
N THR A 26 -36.06 19.29 -8.09
CA THR A 26 -35.93 19.71 -9.50
C THR A 26 -36.00 21.22 -9.58
N TRP A 27 -35.04 21.80 -10.31
CA TRP A 27 -34.88 23.24 -10.45
C TRP A 27 -34.81 23.62 -11.92
N ASP A 28 -35.67 24.56 -12.33
CA ASP A 28 -35.59 25.19 -13.65
C ASP A 28 -34.77 26.48 -13.55
N PHE A 29 -33.73 26.60 -14.37
CA PHE A 29 -32.87 27.79 -14.42
C PHE A 29 -32.66 28.28 -15.86
N ARG A 30 -31.98 29.43 -15.99
CA ARG A 30 -31.53 29.97 -17.29
C ARG A 30 -30.10 30.48 -17.13
N GLY A 31 -29.22 30.04 -18.01
CA GLY A 31 -27.77 30.25 -17.91
C GLY A 31 -27.06 28.95 -17.56
N ASP A 32 -25.77 29.02 -17.32
CA ASP A 32 -24.92 27.85 -17.07
C ASP A 32 -24.80 27.55 -15.57
N VAL A 33 -24.62 26.27 -15.22
CA VAL A 33 -24.25 25.87 -13.86
C VAL A 33 -22.74 26.02 -13.73
N THR A 34 -22.30 26.85 -12.79
CA THR A 34 -20.87 27.21 -12.63
C THR A 34 -20.23 26.55 -11.41
N ASP A 35 -21.04 25.98 -10.52
CA ASP A 35 -20.61 25.32 -9.29
C ASP A 35 -21.72 24.35 -8.84
N PHE A 36 -21.33 23.21 -8.27
CA PHE A 36 -22.24 22.21 -7.73
C PHE A 36 -21.63 21.57 -6.48
N ALA A 37 -22.44 21.37 -5.45
CA ALA A 37 -22.04 20.65 -4.24
C ALA A 37 -23.24 19.88 -3.66
N PRO A 38 -23.03 18.64 -3.17
CA PRO A 38 -21.76 17.94 -3.04
C PRO A 38 -21.25 17.34 -4.38
N MET A 39 -19.93 17.21 -4.54
CA MET A 39 -19.31 16.57 -5.73
C MET A 39 -19.34 15.03 -5.67
N GLU A 40 -19.51 14.47 -4.48
CA GLU A 40 -19.53 13.03 -4.21
C GLU A 40 -20.67 12.69 -3.23
N GLY A 41 -21.17 11.45 -3.27
CA GLY A 41 -22.16 10.93 -2.33
C GLY A 41 -23.27 10.10 -2.97
N GLU A 42 -24.17 9.55 -2.16
CA GLU A 42 -25.32 8.74 -2.63
C GLU A 42 -26.43 9.63 -3.23
N PHE A 43 -26.26 10.06 -4.48
CA PHE A 43 -27.29 10.72 -5.27
C PHE A 43 -27.15 10.40 -6.76
N THR A 44 -28.21 10.68 -7.53
CA THR A 44 -28.19 10.63 -9.00
C THR A 44 -28.61 12.00 -9.51
N LEU A 45 -27.85 12.55 -10.46
CA LEU A 45 -28.04 13.88 -11.00
C LEU A 45 -28.49 13.79 -12.47
N PHE A 46 -29.43 14.65 -12.85
CA PHE A 46 -29.95 14.71 -14.21
C PHE A 46 -29.93 16.15 -14.71
N LEU A 47 -29.43 16.37 -15.93
CA LEU A 47 -29.57 17.63 -16.67
C LEU A 47 -30.47 17.38 -17.88
N ASP A 48 -31.59 18.13 -17.97
CA ASP A 48 -32.60 17.96 -19.03
C ASP A 48 -33.12 16.52 -19.23
N GLY A 49 -33.05 15.69 -18.19
CA GLY A 49 -33.52 14.30 -18.16
C GLY A 49 -32.48 13.27 -18.58
N GLU A 50 -31.25 13.68 -18.87
CA GLU A 50 -30.08 12.81 -19.07
C GLU A 50 -29.27 12.74 -17.78
N GLU A 51 -28.84 11.53 -17.41
CA GLU A 51 -28.00 11.31 -16.23
C GLU A 51 -26.61 11.89 -16.49
N ILE A 52 -26.08 12.65 -15.54
CA ILE A 52 -24.83 13.42 -15.68
C ILE A 52 -24.08 13.41 -14.34
N THR A 53 -22.75 13.50 -14.37
CA THR A 53 -21.93 13.66 -13.15
C THR A 53 -21.84 15.13 -12.71
N PRO A 54 -21.53 15.41 -11.43
CA PRO A 54 -21.23 16.78 -10.98
C PRO A 54 -20.10 17.46 -11.77
N HIS A 55 -19.11 16.68 -12.20
CA HIS A 55 -18.03 17.17 -13.06
C HIS A 55 -18.58 17.58 -14.43
N GLU A 56 -19.32 16.71 -15.10
CA GLU A 56 -19.93 17.01 -16.40
C GLU A 56 -20.88 18.23 -16.35
N LEU A 57 -21.64 18.39 -15.25
CA LEU A 57 -22.53 19.55 -15.06
C LEU A 57 -21.77 20.88 -14.93
N THR A 58 -20.62 20.87 -14.27
CA THR A 58 -19.81 22.07 -13.99
C THR A 58 -18.73 22.32 -15.04
N SER A 59 -18.41 21.32 -15.87
CA SER A 59 -17.46 21.38 -16.98
C SER A 59 -18.11 21.72 -18.33
N ALA A 60 -19.39 22.14 -18.33
CA ALA A 60 -20.21 22.37 -19.52
C ALA A 60 -19.76 23.52 -20.46
N GLU A 61 -18.55 24.08 -20.28
CA GLU A 61 -17.86 24.87 -21.31
C GLU A 61 -17.01 24.03 -22.29
N ALA A 62 -16.89 22.69 -22.11
CA ALA A 62 -15.99 21.87 -22.91
C ALA A 62 -16.60 21.16 -24.15
N LEU A 63 -17.83 21.48 -24.55
CA LEU A 63 -18.41 21.00 -25.81
C LEU A 63 -18.63 22.17 -26.78
N THR A 64 -17.58 22.81 -27.33
CA THR A 64 -17.62 23.56 -28.64
C THR A 64 -16.33 24.27 -29.12
N GLU A 65 -15.12 24.03 -28.60
CA GLU A 65 -13.89 24.52 -29.28
C GLU A 65 -13.10 23.38 -29.93
N ASP A 66 -12.76 23.55 -31.24
CA ASP A 66 -11.86 22.67 -31.99
C ASP A 66 -10.50 22.63 -31.28
N ARG A 67 -10.27 21.62 -30.43
CA ARG A 67 -8.97 21.37 -29.81
C ARG A 67 -7.95 21.10 -30.91
N LYS A 68 -6.73 21.64 -30.75
CA LYS A 68 -5.73 21.59 -31.84
C LYS A 68 -5.17 20.19 -32.06
N HIS A 69 -5.14 19.39 -31.00
CA HIS A 69 -4.51 18.08 -30.99
C HIS A 69 -5.35 17.08 -30.20
N SER A 70 -5.29 15.82 -30.63
CA SER A 70 -5.74 14.65 -29.88
C SER A 70 -4.61 13.64 -29.76
N TYR A 71 -4.61 12.89 -28.66
CA TYR A 71 -3.75 11.74 -28.48
C TYR A 71 -4.59 10.58 -27.94
N SER A 72 -4.38 9.38 -28.46
CA SER A 72 -5.14 8.19 -28.03
C SER A 72 -4.26 6.95 -27.94
N PHE A 73 -4.70 6.02 -27.11
CA PHE A 73 -4.05 4.77 -26.78
C PHE A 73 -5.04 3.63 -27.01
N GLU A 74 -4.65 2.59 -27.74
CA GLU A 74 -5.47 1.40 -28.01
C GLU A 74 -4.78 0.17 -27.45
N GLY A 75 -5.42 -0.54 -26.52
CA GLY A 75 -4.86 -1.75 -25.92
C GLY A 75 -4.75 -2.87 -26.96
N THR A 76 -3.55 -3.40 -27.16
CA THR A 76 -3.26 -4.45 -28.17
C THR A 76 -2.72 -5.75 -27.57
N GLY A 77 -2.40 -5.72 -26.27
CA GLY A 77 -1.91 -6.85 -25.49
C GLY A 77 -2.96 -7.91 -25.20
N SER A 78 -2.56 -8.91 -24.42
CA SER A 78 -3.48 -9.87 -23.77
C SER A 78 -3.90 -9.42 -22.36
N GLU A 79 -3.28 -8.35 -21.86
CA GLU A 79 -3.48 -7.71 -20.56
C GLU A 79 -3.59 -6.19 -20.81
N TYR A 80 -4.05 -5.45 -19.80
CA TYR A 80 -4.15 -4.01 -19.85
C TYR A 80 -2.78 -3.35 -20.07
N ALA A 81 -2.78 -2.08 -20.45
CA ALA A 81 -1.58 -1.26 -20.56
C ALA A 81 -1.80 0.09 -19.87
N ASP A 82 -0.89 0.45 -18.97
CA ASP A 82 -0.85 1.79 -18.41
C ASP A 82 -0.22 2.75 -19.42
N TYR A 83 -0.71 3.97 -19.45
CA TYR A 83 -0.15 5.03 -20.29
C TYR A 83 -0.10 6.36 -19.56
N TYR A 84 0.84 7.19 -20.01
CA TYR A 84 1.11 8.50 -19.44
C TYR A 84 1.36 9.49 -20.57
N LEU A 85 0.69 10.63 -20.53
CA LEU A 85 0.75 11.70 -21.52
C LEU A 85 1.11 13.01 -20.84
N GLU A 86 2.13 13.70 -21.34
CA GLU A 86 2.46 15.07 -20.93
C GLU A 86 2.47 16.01 -22.15
N VAL A 87 1.91 17.20 -21.99
CA VAL A 87 1.88 18.27 -23.00
C VAL A 87 2.50 19.55 -22.47
N GLU A 88 2.89 20.47 -23.35
CA GLU A 88 3.43 21.77 -22.95
C GLU A 88 2.38 22.56 -22.12
N GLU A 89 2.88 23.44 -21.23
CA GLU A 89 2.07 24.34 -20.40
C GLU A 89 0.98 25.06 -21.21
N GLY A 90 -0.24 25.10 -20.67
CA GLY A 90 -1.42 25.63 -21.38
C GLY A 90 -2.11 24.62 -22.30
N GLY A 91 -1.86 23.32 -22.09
CA GLY A 91 -2.51 22.23 -22.83
C GLY A 91 -4.02 22.14 -22.63
N ASN A 92 -4.53 22.51 -21.44
CA ASN A 92 -5.95 22.49 -21.06
C ASN A 92 -6.62 21.14 -21.41
N MET A 93 -5.94 20.05 -21.07
CA MET A 93 -6.30 18.70 -21.50
C MET A 93 -7.68 18.29 -20.97
N ILE A 94 -8.44 17.58 -21.81
CA ILE A 94 -9.71 16.94 -21.46
C ILE A 94 -9.70 15.49 -21.93
N ALA A 95 -10.42 14.62 -21.22
CA ALA A 95 -10.76 13.28 -21.71
C ALA A 95 -11.72 13.41 -22.89
N SER A 96 -11.62 12.50 -23.86
CA SER A 96 -12.34 12.61 -25.13
C SER A 96 -12.74 11.25 -25.67
N THR A 97 -13.81 11.26 -26.48
CA THR A 97 -14.36 10.08 -27.18
C THR A 97 -13.97 10.05 -28.67
N VAL A 98 -13.01 10.89 -29.09
CA VAL A 98 -12.48 10.90 -30.46
C VAL A 98 -11.94 9.53 -30.86
N ASP A 99 -12.01 9.23 -32.17
CA ASP A 99 -11.54 7.96 -32.74
C ASP A 99 -12.19 6.70 -32.12
N GLY A 100 -13.37 6.84 -31.50
CA GLY A 100 -14.10 5.75 -30.87
C GLY A 100 -13.60 5.41 -29.47
N ALA A 101 -12.90 6.34 -28.83
CA ALA A 101 -12.44 6.18 -27.46
C ALA A 101 -13.59 6.16 -26.44
N VAL A 102 -13.37 5.45 -25.35
CA VAL A 102 -14.21 5.43 -24.14
C VAL A 102 -13.53 6.24 -23.04
N ILE A 103 -14.32 6.68 -22.06
CA ILE A 103 -13.86 7.39 -20.87
C ILE A 103 -14.23 6.51 -19.68
N GLU A 104 -13.21 5.97 -19.02
CA GLU A 104 -13.38 5.14 -17.82
C GLU A 104 -12.89 5.90 -16.58
N GLU A 105 -13.82 6.48 -15.83
CA GLU A 105 -13.51 7.39 -14.71
C GLU A 105 -12.63 6.75 -13.62
N GLU A 106 -12.71 5.43 -13.48
CA GLU A 106 -11.91 4.64 -12.52
C GLU A 106 -10.47 4.39 -12.98
N PHE A 107 -10.22 4.46 -14.30
CA PHE A 107 -8.95 4.10 -14.95
C PHE A 107 -8.30 5.28 -15.70
N HIS A 108 -8.65 6.51 -15.35
CA HIS A 108 -8.03 7.70 -15.92
C HIS A 108 -7.81 8.83 -14.91
N TRP A 109 -6.84 9.69 -15.19
CA TRP A 109 -6.58 10.91 -14.44
C TRP A 109 -6.10 12.03 -15.36
N ILE A 110 -6.44 13.28 -15.01
CA ILE A 110 -5.90 14.50 -15.62
C ILE A 110 -5.44 15.42 -14.49
N SER A 111 -4.22 15.95 -14.59
CA SER A 111 -3.69 16.89 -13.60
C SER A 111 -4.51 18.19 -13.56
N ASP A 112 -4.62 18.82 -12.38
CA ASP A 112 -5.33 20.09 -12.18
C ASP A 112 -4.92 21.21 -13.15
N ASP A 113 -3.65 21.25 -13.57
CA ASP A 113 -3.12 22.24 -14.51
C ASP A 113 -3.40 21.90 -16.00
N GLY A 114 -4.04 20.76 -16.27
CA GLY A 114 -4.37 20.27 -17.60
C GLY A 114 -3.17 19.94 -18.49
N THR A 115 -1.99 19.66 -17.92
CA THR A 115 -0.77 19.32 -18.69
C THR A 115 -0.44 17.85 -18.74
N LYS A 116 -1.02 17.03 -17.85
CA LYS A 116 -0.73 15.59 -17.76
C LYS A 116 -2.01 14.79 -17.74
N ALA A 117 -1.94 13.59 -18.30
CA ALA A 117 -2.94 12.56 -18.12
C ALA A 117 -2.29 11.19 -17.94
N ALA A 118 -2.97 10.33 -17.21
CA ALA A 118 -2.62 8.93 -17.07
C ALA A 118 -3.90 8.08 -17.22
N GLY A 119 -3.71 6.80 -17.53
CA GLY A 119 -4.79 5.83 -17.47
C GLY A 119 -4.34 4.42 -17.79
N GLN A 120 -5.25 3.47 -17.66
CA GLN A 120 -5.06 2.06 -17.97
C GLN A 120 -6.04 1.67 -19.07
N VAL A 121 -5.56 1.08 -20.17
CA VAL A 121 -6.41 0.69 -21.30
C VAL A 121 -6.45 -0.82 -21.46
N ASP A 122 -7.66 -1.37 -21.51
CA ASP A 122 -7.89 -2.80 -21.69
C ASP A 122 -7.66 -3.27 -23.15
N PRO A 123 -7.37 -4.57 -23.38
CA PRO A 123 -7.27 -5.13 -24.72
C PRO A 123 -8.50 -4.89 -25.60
N GLY A 124 -8.30 -4.17 -26.70
CA GLY A 124 -9.35 -3.84 -27.67
C GLY A 124 -10.13 -2.57 -27.36
N GLU A 125 -9.80 -1.89 -26.25
CA GLU A 125 -10.35 -0.58 -25.91
C GLU A 125 -9.44 0.56 -26.36
N ARG A 126 -9.98 1.78 -26.32
CA ARG A 126 -9.25 2.99 -26.70
C ARG A 126 -9.58 4.12 -25.74
N HIS A 127 -8.56 4.78 -25.21
CA HIS A 127 -8.70 6.03 -24.44
C HIS A 127 -8.13 7.20 -25.23
N ALA A 128 -8.70 8.40 -25.08
CA ALA A 128 -8.24 9.59 -25.79
C ALA A 128 -8.33 10.88 -24.98
N TYR A 129 -7.46 11.83 -25.33
CA TYR A 129 -7.38 13.15 -24.75
C TYR A 129 -7.25 14.21 -25.85
N GLU A 130 -7.86 15.37 -25.64
CA GLU A 130 -7.74 16.53 -26.52
C GLU A 130 -7.12 17.73 -25.78
N PHE A 131 -6.26 18.49 -26.47
CA PHE A 131 -5.46 19.57 -25.87
C PHE A 131 -4.96 20.59 -26.92
N ASP A 132 -4.41 21.71 -26.45
CA ASP A 132 -4.12 22.90 -27.27
C ASP A 132 -2.65 23.12 -27.63
N THR A 133 -1.75 22.32 -27.05
CA THR A 133 -0.29 22.46 -27.15
C THR A 133 0.38 21.18 -27.69
N LEU A 134 1.72 21.14 -27.76
CA LEU A 134 2.44 19.97 -28.26
C LEU A 134 2.66 18.93 -27.16
N VAL A 135 2.76 17.66 -27.56
CA VAL A 135 3.12 16.54 -26.68
C VAL A 135 4.59 16.63 -26.32
N LEU A 136 4.87 16.62 -25.02
CA LEU A 136 6.20 16.57 -24.44
C LEU A 136 6.65 15.15 -24.15
N ASP A 137 5.78 14.31 -23.58
CA ASP A 137 6.14 12.96 -23.20
C ASP A 137 4.99 11.99 -23.39
N VAL A 138 5.34 10.75 -23.74
CA VAL A 138 4.42 9.62 -23.81
C VAL A 138 5.15 8.40 -23.29
N THR A 139 4.55 7.71 -22.35
CA THR A 139 5.03 6.42 -21.86
C THR A 139 3.89 5.43 -21.88
N ILE A 140 4.19 4.20 -22.27
CA ILE A 140 3.26 3.09 -22.27
C ILE A 140 3.97 1.97 -21.51
N ASP A 141 3.34 1.47 -20.48
CA ASP A 141 3.74 0.26 -19.78
C ASP A 141 2.74 -0.86 -20.16
N GLY A 142 3.25 -1.97 -20.66
CA GLY A 142 2.45 -2.98 -21.34
C GLY A 142 2.34 -2.78 -22.87
N SER A 143 1.26 -3.25 -23.47
CA SER A 143 1.10 -3.35 -24.93
C SER A 143 -0.08 -2.54 -25.46
N ALA A 144 0.20 -1.32 -25.94
CA ALA A 144 -0.78 -0.46 -26.60
C ALA A 144 -0.21 0.24 -27.85
N ASP A 145 -1.07 0.47 -28.84
CA ASP A 145 -0.78 1.32 -29.99
C ASP A 145 -1.18 2.77 -29.66
N ALA A 146 -0.32 3.75 -29.98
CA ALA A 146 -0.60 5.16 -29.75
C ALA A 146 -0.81 5.94 -31.05
N TYR A 147 -1.68 6.95 -31.00
CA TYR A 147 -2.04 7.77 -32.15
C TYR A 147 -2.06 9.24 -31.77
N VAL A 148 -1.48 10.08 -32.62
CA VAL A 148 -1.56 11.54 -32.55
C VAL A 148 -2.42 12.03 -33.71
N ASN A 149 -3.51 12.74 -33.41
CA ASN A 149 -4.49 13.21 -34.39
C ASN A 149 -4.98 12.09 -35.33
N GLY A 150 -5.33 10.93 -34.77
CA GLY A 150 -5.80 9.75 -35.49
C GLY A 150 -4.75 9.04 -36.37
N SER A 151 -3.49 9.46 -36.34
CA SER A 151 -2.37 8.84 -37.08
C SER A 151 -1.42 8.13 -36.13
N PRO A 152 -0.83 6.96 -36.51
CA PRO A 152 0.11 6.25 -35.65
C PRO A 152 1.24 7.15 -35.17
N SER A 153 1.43 7.18 -33.85
CA SER A 153 2.48 7.93 -33.19
C SER A 153 3.77 7.11 -33.13
N ASN A 154 4.91 7.78 -33.18
CA ASN A 154 6.20 7.15 -32.91
C ASN A 154 6.59 7.43 -31.47
N VAL A 155 6.27 6.49 -30.57
CA VAL A 155 6.47 6.63 -29.13
C VAL A 155 7.95 6.77 -28.75
N ASP A 156 8.87 6.15 -29.50
CA ASP A 156 10.33 6.25 -29.30
C ASP A 156 10.89 7.68 -29.45
N ARG A 157 10.06 8.61 -29.96
CA ARG A 157 10.44 10.03 -30.08
C ARG A 157 10.38 10.75 -28.73
N TYR A 158 9.64 10.24 -27.75
CA TYR A 158 9.46 10.83 -26.44
C TYR A 158 10.50 10.28 -25.43
N PRO A 159 10.88 11.05 -24.40
CA PRO A 159 10.45 12.43 -24.12
C PRO A 159 11.08 13.47 -25.08
N GLN A 160 10.34 14.56 -25.34
CA GLN A 160 10.85 15.79 -25.97
C GLN A 160 11.54 16.69 -24.93
N PRO A 161 12.44 17.60 -25.36
CA PRO A 161 12.98 18.63 -24.46
C PRO A 161 11.87 19.44 -23.80
N GLY A 162 11.83 19.42 -22.46
CA GLY A 162 10.80 20.12 -21.67
C GLY A 162 9.91 19.18 -20.83
N ALA A 163 9.93 17.88 -21.09
CA ALA A 163 9.25 16.88 -20.26
C ALA A 163 9.74 16.91 -18.80
N THR A 164 8.83 16.71 -17.85
CA THR A 164 9.13 16.79 -16.41
C THR A 164 9.73 15.51 -15.83
N GLY A 165 9.73 14.42 -16.61
CA GLY A 165 10.27 13.11 -16.22
C GLY A 165 9.20 12.18 -15.66
N ASP A 166 9.64 11.04 -15.13
CA ASP A 166 8.74 9.90 -14.86
C ASP A 166 8.18 9.85 -13.43
N GLY A 167 8.63 10.74 -12.54
CA GLY A 167 8.29 10.69 -11.10
C GLY A 167 6.82 10.94 -10.73
N TRP A 168 5.96 11.29 -11.70
CA TRP A 168 4.52 11.45 -11.52
C TRP A 168 3.70 10.27 -12.08
N LYS A 169 4.36 9.30 -12.72
CA LYS A 169 3.73 8.19 -13.45
C LYS A 169 3.35 7.01 -12.53
N SER A 170 3.13 7.29 -11.24
CA SER A 170 2.87 6.29 -10.21
C SER A 170 1.93 6.85 -9.13
N GLY A 171 1.23 5.96 -8.42
CA GLY A 171 0.32 6.32 -7.33
C GLY A 171 -1.09 6.63 -7.80
N PHE A 172 -1.48 6.11 -8.97
CA PHE A 172 -2.85 6.19 -9.45
C PHE A 172 -3.71 5.06 -8.85
N PRO A 173 -4.99 5.30 -8.54
CA PRO A 173 -5.85 4.32 -7.87
C PRO A 173 -5.94 2.95 -8.56
N TRP A 174 -5.86 2.93 -9.90
CA TRP A 174 -5.92 1.68 -10.69
C TRP A 174 -4.60 0.90 -10.73
N GLN A 175 -3.52 1.48 -10.21
CA GLN A 175 -2.24 0.80 -10.05
C GLN A 175 -2.17 0.01 -8.74
N ASP A 176 -3.16 0.20 -7.87
CA ASP A 176 -3.22 -0.45 -6.56
C ASP A 176 -3.92 -1.82 -6.62
N ASP A 177 -4.51 -2.21 -7.77
CA ASP A 177 -5.39 -3.38 -7.90
C ASP A 177 -4.90 -4.53 -8.80
N ASP A 178 -3.68 -4.54 -9.35
CA ASP A 178 -3.11 -5.76 -9.94
C ASP A 178 -1.60 -5.90 -9.77
N GLU A 179 -1.18 -7.15 -9.55
CA GLU A 179 0.19 -7.57 -9.33
C GLU A 179 1.13 -7.24 -10.51
N GLY A 180 1.80 -6.09 -10.44
CA GLY A 180 2.72 -5.70 -11.52
C GLY A 180 3.68 -4.59 -11.13
N THR A 181 4.69 -4.93 -10.32
CA THR A 181 5.94 -4.15 -10.19
C THR A 181 5.81 -2.64 -9.93
N ASN A 182 5.39 -2.26 -8.71
CA ASN A 182 6.08 -1.14 -8.08
C ASN A 182 7.53 -1.57 -7.78
N THR A 183 8.40 -1.54 -8.80
CA THR A 183 9.83 -1.47 -8.55
C THR A 183 10.11 -0.05 -8.15
N ASP A 184 9.87 0.32 -6.89
CA ASP A 184 10.56 1.45 -6.30
C ASP A 184 12.07 1.18 -6.48
N PRO A 185 12.83 1.92 -7.31
CA PRO A 185 14.28 1.93 -7.21
C PRO A 185 14.66 2.70 -5.92
N PRO A 186 15.89 2.56 -5.40
CA PRO A 186 16.16 2.70 -3.96
C PRO A 186 15.66 4.00 -3.37
N SER A 187 14.89 3.90 -2.31
CA SER A 187 15.02 4.89 -1.26
C SER A 187 16.47 4.76 -0.73
N ASP A 188 17.19 5.86 -0.58
CA ASP A 188 18.39 5.91 0.29
C ASP A 188 18.01 5.67 1.77
N GLU A 189 16.76 5.26 2.03
CA GLU A 189 16.21 5.04 3.34
C GLU A 189 16.66 3.69 3.89
N PRO A 190 16.90 3.61 5.21
CA PRO A 190 17.48 2.44 5.83
C PRO A 190 16.48 1.28 5.87
N VAL A 191 16.91 0.08 5.44
CA VAL A 191 16.18 -1.15 5.71
C VAL A 191 15.94 -1.28 7.23
N GLY A 192 14.65 -1.37 7.58
CA GLY A 192 14.07 -1.42 8.90
C GLY A 192 13.85 -0.07 9.59
N GLY A 193 14.08 1.04 8.89
CA GLY A 193 13.88 2.40 9.41
C GLY A 193 14.96 2.83 10.41
N GLY A 194 14.60 3.77 11.28
CA GLY A 194 15.48 4.39 12.25
C GLY A 194 16.28 5.54 11.63
N ALA A 195 17.54 5.68 12.05
CA ALA A 195 18.38 6.81 11.62
C ALA A 195 18.58 6.80 10.08
N GLY A 196 18.19 7.90 9.44
CA GLY A 196 18.24 8.07 7.98
C GLY A 196 16.91 7.83 7.27
N TYR A 197 15.85 7.40 7.98
CA TYR A 197 14.51 7.36 7.42
C TYR A 197 14.03 8.78 7.05
N GLY A 198 13.47 8.95 5.86
CA GLY A 198 13.21 10.26 5.27
C GLY A 198 11.96 10.94 5.81
N ASP A 199 10.96 10.16 6.20
CA ASP A 199 9.64 10.65 6.56
C ASP A 199 9.35 10.56 8.07
N ILE A 200 10.30 11.03 8.88
CA ILE A 200 10.15 11.08 10.34
C ILE A 200 9.32 12.30 10.75
N LEU A 201 8.21 12.06 11.43
CA LEU A 201 7.39 13.11 12.04
C LEU A 201 8.00 13.66 13.34
N THR A 202 7.63 14.88 13.67
CA THR A 202 8.06 15.62 14.85
C THR A 202 6.87 16.24 15.59
N GLU A 203 7.10 16.75 16.80
CA GLU A 203 6.08 17.51 17.54
C GLU A 203 5.50 18.69 16.74
N SER A 204 6.23 19.27 15.78
CA SER A 204 5.72 20.38 14.96
C SER A 204 4.73 19.96 13.88
N ASP A 205 4.69 18.67 13.55
CA ASP A 205 3.73 18.09 12.59
C ASP A 205 2.44 17.64 13.29
N ALA A 206 2.43 17.67 14.63
CA ALA A 206 1.36 17.15 15.46
C ALA A 206 0.23 18.16 15.72
N ASP A 207 -1.01 17.69 15.69
CA ASP A 207 -2.14 18.42 16.25
C ASP A 207 -2.11 18.39 17.78
N VAL A 208 -1.62 17.28 18.33
CA VAL A 208 -1.45 17.10 19.77
C VAL A 208 -0.23 16.25 20.11
N VAL A 209 0.49 16.67 21.15
CA VAL A 209 1.59 15.92 21.75
C VAL A 209 1.12 15.32 23.07
N VAL A 210 1.34 14.01 23.27
CA VAL A 210 0.98 13.28 24.48
C VAL A 210 2.19 12.60 25.09
N SER A 211 2.22 12.46 26.42
CA SER A 211 3.34 11.81 27.14
C SER A 211 2.89 10.84 28.23
N THR A 212 1.57 10.62 28.35
CA THR A 212 0.99 9.73 29.35
C THR A 212 -0.14 8.89 28.75
N VAL A 213 -0.38 7.72 29.34
CA VAL A 213 -1.47 6.80 28.95
C VAL A 213 -2.83 7.52 28.94
N SER A 214 -3.12 8.34 29.97
CA SER A 214 -4.40 9.04 30.05
C SER A 214 -4.58 10.15 29.01
N GLU A 215 -3.50 10.78 28.57
CA GLU A 215 -3.55 11.74 27.46
C GLU A 215 -3.77 11.01 26.15
N LEU A 216 -3.00 9.94 25.89
CA LEU A 216 -3.17 9.10 24.71
C LEU A 216 -4.60 8.55 24.58
N GLU A 217 -5.17 8.03 25.67
CA GLU A 217 -6.56 7.54 25.71
C GLU A 217 -7.54 8.62 25.29
N ARG A 218 -7.36 9.82 25.87
CA ARG A 218 -8.27 10.94 25.68
C ARG A 218 -8.21 11.42 24.23
N GLU A 219 -7.01 11.60 23.68
CA GLU A 219 -6.86 12.10 22.32
C GLU A 219 -7.34 11.10 21.28
N LEU A 220 -7.02 9.81 21.43
CA LEU A 220 -7.54 8.76 20.54
C LEU A 220 -9.07 8.71 20.54
N SER A 221 -9.71 8.95 21.68
CA SER A 221 -11.17 8.92 21.79
C SER A 221 -11.90 10.04 21.04
N SER A 222 -11.19 11.12 20.71
CA SER A 222 -11.75 12.28 19.99
C SER A 222 -11.14 12.53 18.61
N ALA A 223 -10.07 11.81 18.27
CA ALA A 223 -9.38 11.97 17.00
C ALA A 223 -10.25 11.55 15.81
N THR A 224 -10.04 12.24 14.70
CA THR A 224 -10.73 12.13 13.44
C THR A 224 -9.74 12.09 12.29
N SER A 225 -10.20 11.70 11.09
CA SER A 225 -9.35 11.63 9.91
C SER A 225 -8.59 12.94 9.69
N GLY A 226 -7.28 12.85 9.49
CA GLY A 226 -6.35 13.98 9.35
C GLY A 226 -5.62 14.35 10.64
N ASP A 227 -6.09 13.93 11.82
CA ASP A 227 -5.44 14.28 13.09
C ASP A 227 -4.13 13.51 13.28
N VAL A 228 -3.09 14.22 13.72
CA VAL A 228 -1.77 13.69 14.08
C VAL A 228 -1.58 13.72 15.59
N ILE A 229 -1.59 12.54 16.21
CA ILE A 229 -1.26 12.34 17.63
C ILE A 229 0.21 11.94 17.70
N PHE A 230 1.04 12.84 18.22
CA PHE A 230 2.46 12.56 18.44
C PHE A 230 2.71 12.16 19.90
N VAL A 231 3.33 11.01 20.11
CA VAL A 231 3.76 10.56 21.43
C VAL A 231 5.21 11.02 21.63
N ASP A 232 5.43 11.77 22.71
CA ASP A 232 6.77 12.26 23.11
C ASP A 232 7.82 11.14 23.03
N GLY A 233 8.93 11.39 22.34
CA GLY A 233 9.93 10.38 21.99
C GLY A 233 10.59 9.70 23.18
N ASP A 234 10.58 10.33 24.36
CA ASP A 234 11.12 9.78 25.61
C ASP A 234 10.04 9.06 26.45
N ALA A 235 8.78 9.05 26.00
CA ALA A 235 7.69 8.46 26.76
C ALA A 235 7.74 6.93 26.77
N GLU A 236 7.57 6.35 27.97
CA GLU A 236 7.34 4.92 28.17
C GLU A 236 5.93 4.70 28.73
N LEU A 237 5.02 4.20 27.90
CA LEU A 237 3.60 4.04 28.24
C LEU A 237 3.23 2.57 28.44
N ASP A 238 2.86 2.23 29.68
CA ASP A 238 2.27 0.93 30.02
C ASP A 238 0.82 0.87 29.55
N VAL A 239 0.58 0.23 28.40
CA VAL A 239 -0.75 0.10 27.80
C VAL A 239 -1.43 -1.24 28.14
N THR A 240 -0.88 -2.01 29.09
CA THR A 240 -1.38 -3.36 29.45
C THR A 240 -2.88 -3.41 29.77
N ASN A 241 -3.45 -2.33 30.33
CA ASN A 241 -4.86 -2.27 30.75
C ASN A 241 -5.71 -1.32 29.90
N MET A 242 -5.24 -0.99 28.69
CA MET A 242 -5.86 -0.06 27.75
C MET A 242 -5.94 -0.73 26.37
N HIS A 243 -6.90 -0.29 25.55
CA HIS A 243 -6.85 -0.52 24.11
C HIS A 243 -6.44 0.79 23.41
N VAL A 244 -5.33 0.76 22.67
CA VAL A 244 -4.94 1.85 21.78
C VAL A 244 -5.72 1.67 20.48
N ASP A 245 -6.88 2.32 20.38
CA ASP A 245 -7.76 2.23 19.22
C ASP A 245 -7.57 3.45 18.33
N MET A 246 -6.99 3.25 17.15
CA MET A 246 -6.74 4.31 16.17
C MET A 246 -7.81 4.29 15.08
N ALA A 247 -8.60 5.35 15.00
CA ALA A 247 -9.62 5.52 13.97
C ALA A 247 -9.00 5.67 12.58
N ALA A 248 -9.77 5.37 11.53
CA ALA A 248 -9.31 5.53 10.15
C ALA A 248 -8.90 6.98 9.84
N GLY A 249 -7.80 7.13 9.11
CA GLY A 249 -7.25 8.44 8.72
C GLY A 249 -6.49 9.19 9.82
N VAL A 250 -6.38 8.62 11.03
CA VAL A 250 -5.56 9.19 12.10
C VAL A 250 -4.10 8.76 11.92
N THR A 251 -3.17 9.65 12.26
CA THR A 251 -1.75 9.32 12.38
C THR A 251 -1.34 9.22 13.85
N LEU A 252 -0.80 8.06 14.26
CA LEU A 252 -0.16 7.87 15.56
C LEU A 252 1.35 7.80 15.36
N ALA A 253 2.08 8.79 15.85
CA ALA A 253 3.48 8.99 15.51
C ALA A 253 4.39 9.12 16.74
N SER A 254 5.68 8.84 16.54
CA SER A 254 6.79 9.33 17.36
C SER A 254 8.04 9.50 16.48
N ASP A 255 9.19 9.83 17.06
CA ASP A 255 10.37 10.35 16.34
C ASP A 255 11.53 9.35 16.20
N ARG A 256 11.27 8.03 16.22
CA ARG A 256 12.33 7.02 16.08
C ARG A 256 13.25 7.33 14.89
N GLY A 257 14.56 7.34 15.15
CA GLY A 257 15.59 7.64 14.16
C GLY A 257 16.04 9.10 14.11
N ARG A 258 15.25 10.04 14.66
CA ARG A 258 15.61 11.45 14.72
C ARG A 258 16.57 11.71 15.86
N ASP A 259 17.74 12.30 15.58
CA ASP A 259 18.72 12.71 16.58
C ASP A 259 19.11 11.58 17.58
N GLY A 260 18.98 10.32 17.17
CA GLY A 260 19.23 9.14 18.00
C GLY A 260 18.05 8.67 18.86
N SER A 261 16.85 9.27 18.70
CA SER A 261 15.63 8.82 19.36
C SER A 261 15.29 7.38 18.98
N SER A 262 14.80 6.63 19.96
CA SER A 262 14.24 5.28 19.74
C SER A 262 12.73 5.32 19.45
N GLY A 263 12.11 6.49 19.55
CA GLY A 263 10.66 6.67 19.54
C GLY A 263 10.02 6.27 20.88
N ALA A 264 8.81 6.78 21.10
CA ALA A 264 8.03 6.45 22.28
C ALA A 264 7.79 4.94 22.38
N THR A 265 7.93 4.40 23.60
CA THR A 265 7.67 2.98 23.86
C THR A 265 6.25 2.76 24.34
N LEU A 266 5.43 2.05 23.56
CA LEU A 266 4.12 1.54 23.97
C LEU A 266 4.25 0.06 24.34
N TYR A 267 4.14 -0.28 25.63
CA TYR A 267 4.45 -1.63 26.09
C TYR A 267 3.38 -2.31 26.94
N ASN A 268 3.36 -3.64 26.87
CA ASN A 268 2.62 -4.52 27.77
C ASN A 268 3.54 -5.23 28.77
N THR A 269 2.98 -5.57 29.92
CA THR A 269 3.64 -6.38 30.96
C THR A 269 3.01 -7.77 31.15
N SER A 270 1.88 -8.03 30.47
CA SER A 270 1.21 -9.32 30.40
C SER A 270 0.52 -9.49 29.06
N ILE A 271 0.15 -10.72 28.69
CA ILE A 271 -0.63 -10.99 27.47
C ILE A 271 -1.88 -10.11 27.44
N THR A 272 -2.00 -9.30 26.39
CA THR A 272 -3.27 -8.68 26.01
C THR A 272 -3.70 -9.24 24.67
N GLU A 273 -4.91 -8.92 24.19
CA GLU A 273 -5.33 -9.40 22.86
C GLU A 273 -4.55 -8.69 21.74
N HIS A 274 -4.30 -7.38 21.93
CA HIS A 274 -3.65 -6.43 21.01
C HIS A 274 -3.15 -5.20 21.80
N ASN A 275 -1.97 -4.63 21.47
CA ASN A 275 -1.59 -3.28 21.95
C ASN A 275 -2.39 -2.22 21.21
N ILE A 276 -2.31 -2.26 19.87
CA ILE A 276 -2.90 -1.27 18.96
C ILE A 276 -3.88 -1.95 18.03
N ARG A 277 -5.07 -1.37 17.90
CA ARG A 277 -6.05 -1.71 16.85
C ARG A 277 -6.18 -0.51 15.92
N ALA A 278 -5.81 -0.69 14.66
CA ALA A 278 -5.81 0.38 13.67
C ALA A 278 -6.86 0.10 12.59
N TYR A 279 -7.77 1.05 12.39
CA TYR A 279 -8.87 0.93 11.43
C TYR A 279 -8.59 1.62 10.09
N GLY A 280 -7.39 2.20 9.93
CA GLY A 280 -6.89 2.92 8.76
C GLY A 280 -5.93 4.03 9.19
N GLY A 281 -5.24 4.68 8.27
CA GLY A 281 -4.30 5.78 8.59
C GLY A 281 -2.86 5.29 8.76
N ARG A 282 -2.07 5.95 9.61
CA ARG A 282 -0.61 5.72 9.68
C ARG A 282 -0.11 5.53 11.11
N ILE A 283 0.77 4.55 11.30
CA ILE A 283 1.52 4.33 12.55
C ILE A 283 3.00 4.45 12.23
N THR A 284 3.68 5.45 12.78
CA THR A 284 5.09 5.70 12.47
C THR A 284 5.97 5.96 13.68
N GLY A 285 7.21 5.47 13.63
CA GLY A 285 8.27 5.89 14.52
C GLY A 285 8.13 5.48 16.00
N LEU A 286 7.36 4.43 16.32
CA LEU A 286 7.15 3.93 17.69
C LEU A 286 8.03 2.70 18.02
N ASP A 287 8.33 2.47 19.31
CA ASP A 287 8.72 1.15 19.86
C ASP A 287 7.48 0.46 20.47
N VAL A 288 6.93 -0.53 19.77
CA VAL A 288 5.78 -1.31 20.23
C VAL A 288 6.26 -2.63 20.82
N ARG A 289 6.12 -2.78 22.14
CA ARG A 289 6.72 -3.89 22.89
C ARG A 289 5.69 -4.77 23.59
N GLY A 290 5.72 -6.07 23.30
CA GLY A 290 4.89 -7.08 23.94
C GLY A 290 5.40 -7.52 25.31
N ALA A 291 4.67 -8.43 25.94
CA ALA A 291 4.97 -8.91 27.30
C ALA A 291 6.18 -9.85 27.38
N TYR A 292 6.69 -10.32 26.24
CA TYR A 292 7.77 -11.31 26.15
C TYR A 292 8.98 -10.78 25.38
N PRO A 293 9.59 -9.65 25.78
CA PRO A 293 10.75 -9.13 25.07
C PRO A 293 11.95 -10.07 25.26
N GLY A 294 12.63 -10.42 24.16
CA GLY A 294 13.89 -11.16 24.18
C GLY A 294 13.77 -12.60 23.66
N ASP A 295 14.49 -13.53 24.28
CA ASP A 295 14.54 -14.95 23.88
C ASP A 295 13.56 -15.80 24.71
N ASP A 296 12.28 -15.41 24.77
CA ASP A 296 11.27 -16.19 25.48
C ASP A 296 10.42 -17.03 24.54
N THR A 297 10.84 -18.27 24.42
CA THR A 297 10.26 -19.24 23.51
C THR A 297 9.15 -20.04 24.16
N THR A 298 8.85 -19.76 25.44
CA THR A 298 7.88 -20.49 26.27
C THR A 298 6.56 -19.74 26.46
N SER A 299 6.42 -18.56 25.84
CA SER A 299 5.26 -17.70 25.93
C SER A 299 3.94 -18.41 25.57
N ASP A 300 2.88 -18.12 26.34
CA ASP A 300 1.52 -18.49 25.98
C ASP A 300 1.02 -17.63 24.80
N TRP A 301 0.16 -18.21 23.96
CA TRP A 301 -0.47 -17.53 22.82
C TRP A 301 -1.51 -16.51 23.28
N GLY A 302 -1.68 -15.42 22.52
CA GLY A 302 -2.67 -14.39 22.78
C GLY A 302 -2.20 -12.97 22.48
N ASP A 303 -0.90 -12.69 22.61
CA ASP A 303 -0.35 -11.33 22.57
C ASP A 303 -0.02 -10.86 21.16
N ARG A 304 -0.57 -9.71 20.74
CA ARG A 304 -0.34 -9.10 19.43
C ARG A 304 0.03 -7.63 19.56
N GLY A 305 0.92 -7.14 18.72
CA GLY A 305 1.33 -5.74 18.74
C GLY A 305 0.29 -4.86 18.07
N ILE A 306 0.42 -4.74 16.75
CA ILE A 306 -0.46 -3.93 15.92
C ILE A 306 -1.40 -4.86 15.17
N ALA A 307 -2.71 -4.66 15.29
CA ALA A 307 -3.70 -5.35 14.47
C ALA A 307 -4.42 -4.36 13.56
N THR A 308 -4.37 -4.63 12.26
CA THR A 308 -5.05 -3.82 11.25
C THR A 308 -6.46 -4.34 10.99
N TYR A 309 -7.36 -3.41 10.78
CA TYR A 309 -8.77 -3.61 10.44
C TYR A 309 -9.20 -2.71 9.27
N GLY A 310 -8.22 -2.19 8.51
CA GLY A 310 -8.37 -1.31 7.35
C GLY A 310 -7.01 -1.09 6.66
N PRO A 311 -6.93 -0.23 5.62
CA PRO A 311 -5.68 0.12 4.96
C PRO A 311 -4.83 1.01 5.89
N VAL A 312 -3.82 0.40 6.52
CA VAL A 312 -2.95 1.05 7.49
C VAL A 312 -1.52 1.03 6.97
N GLU A 313 -0.90 2.19 6.91
CA GLU A 313 0.55 2.35 6.72
C GLU A 313 1.24 2.18 8.07
N ILE A 314 2.21 1.27 8.15
CA ILE A 314 3.01 1.01 9.35
C ILE A 314 4.46 1.14 8.96
N ASP A 315 5.10 2.21 9.42
CA ASP A 315 6.44 2.56 8.99
C ASP A 315 7.38 2.98 10.11
N ASN A 316 8.69 2.82 9.91
CA ASN A 316 9.72 3.29 10.84
C ASN A 316 9.58 2.79 12.30
N CYS A 317 8.79 1.75 12.54
CA CYS A 317 8.52 1.24 13.89
C CYS A 317 9.54 0.16 14.30
N GLU A 318 9.77 0.02 15.60
CA GLU A 318 10.34 -1.18 16.21
C GLU A 318 9.21 -1.99 16.85
N VAL A 319 9.06 -3.27 16.51
CA VAL A 319 7.95 -4.10 17.00
C VAL A 319 8.46 -5.46 17.48
N ARG A 320 8.30 -5.73 18.77
CA ARG A 320 8.99 -6.87 19.42
C ARG A 320 8.30 -7.45 20.63
N GLY A 321 8.60 -8.72 20.90
CA GLY A 321 8.22 -9.39 22.15
C GLY A 321 6.77 -9.87 22.22
N PHE A 322 6.14 -10.10 21.06
CA PHE A 322 4.77 -10.62 20.98
C PHE A 322 4.75 -12.13 20.78
N SER A 323 3.88 -12.81 21.54
CA SER A 323 3.78 -14.28 21.49
C SER A 323 2.97 -14.80 20.30
N THR A 324 2.12 -13.96 19.70
CA THR A 324 1.29 -14.31 18.54
C THR A 324 1.78 -13.67 17.26
N ALA A 325 1.75 -12.34 17.18
CA ALA A 325 2.16 -11.59 16.00
C ALA A 325 2.58 -10.17 16.40
N ALA A 326 3.73 -9.69 15.93
CA ALA A 326 4.11 -8.29 16.09
C ALA A 326 3.11 -7.39 15.33
N ILE A 327 2.84 -7.73 14.07
CA ILE A 327 1.86 -7.07 13.22
C ILE A 327 0.92 -8.15 12.68
N GLN A 328 -0.37 -7.96 12.90
CA GLN A 328 -1.43 -8.80 12.35
C GLN A 328 -2.21 -8.01 11.30
N CYS A 329 -2.14 -8.48 10.07
CA CYS A 329 -2.89 -7.94 8.95
C CYS A 329 -4.19 -8.74 8.75
N ARG A 330 -5.30 -8.04 8.64
CA ARG A 330 -6.61 -8.62 8.27
C ARG A 330 -7.12 -7.89 7.04
N GLY A 331 -7.88 -8.57 6.19
CA GLY A 331 -8.53 -7.93 5.06
C GLY A 331 -9.71 -7.05 5.49
N HIS A 332 -9.97 -6.04 4.68
CA HIS A 332 -11.09 -5.12 4.81
C HIS A 332 -11.42 -4.50 3.44
N ASP A 333 -12.66 -4.06 3.27
CA ASP A 333 -13.07 -3.22 2.14
C ASP A 333 -12.21 -1.94 2.11
N GLY A 334 -11.52 -1.66 1.00
CA GLY A 334 -10.66 -0.48 0.85
C GLY A 334 -9.16 -0.72 0.97
N GLY A 335 -8.69 -1.97 0.96
CA GLY A 335 -7.28 -2.30 0.70
C GLY A 335 -6.55 -3.01 1.84
N SER A 336 -5.27 -3.32 1.59
CA SER A 336 -4.40 -4.06 2.51
C SER A 336 -3.45 -3.14 3.28
N ALA A 337 -2.89 -3.63 4.39
CA ALA A 337 -1.87 -2.89 5.13
C ALA A 337 -0.57 -2.78 4.33
N HIS A 338 0.15 -1.68 4.52
CA HIS A 338 1.50 -1.48 3.99
C HIS A 338 2.48 -1.39 5.16
N VAL A 339 3.37 -2.36 5.28
CA VAL A 339 4.35 -2.44 6.37
C VAL A 339 5.73 -2.19 5.77
N HIS A 340 6.38 -1.08 6.13
CA HIS A 340 7.69 -0.78 5.58
C HIS A 340 8.68 -0.18 6.54
N HIS A 341 9.97 -0.31 6.24
CA HIS A 341 11.03 0.34 7.02
C HIS A 341 10.87 0.08 8.54
N CYS A 342 10.45 -1.13 8.93
CA CYS A 342 10.25 -1.49 10.35
C CYS A 342 11.34 -2.47 10.83
N PHE A 343 11.73 -2.36 12.10
CA PHE A 343 12.51 -3.37 12.78
C PHE A 343 11.58 -4.33 13.52
N ILE A 344 11.40 -5.53 12.99
CA ILE A 344 10.45 -6.50 13.56
C ILE A 344 11.26 -7.67 14.07
N HIS A 345 11.25 -7.88 15.39
CA HIS A 345 12.19 -8.84 15.97
C HIS A 345 11.77 -9.42 17.31
N ASN A 346 12.43 -10.51 17.69
CA ASN A 346 12.24 -11.18 18.98
C ASN A 346 10.77 -11.57 19.23
N ASN A 347 10.01 -11.88 18.19
CA ASN A 347 8.69 -12.48 18.30
C ASN A 347 8.84 -14.01 18.21
N ASN A 348 9.58 -14.62 19.14
CA ASN A 348 10.03 -16.03 19.05
C ASN A 348 9.20 -17.01 19.89
N GLY A 349 7.95 -16.66 20.22
CA GLY A 349 7.04 -17.55 20.93
C GLY A 349 6.80 -18.86 20.15
N ASN A 350 7.10 -20.01 20.76
CA ASN A 350 7.09 -21.32 20.08
C ASN A 350 5.73 -21.71 19.45
N SER A 351 4.61 -21.16 19.97
CA SER A 351 3.28 -21.47 19.46
C SER A 351 2.94 -20.74 18.15
N ARG A 352 3.28 -19.45 18.03
CA ARG A 352 2.98 -18.61 16.86
C ARG A 352 4.19 -17.72 16.54
N GLY A 353 4.45 -16.68 17.34
CA GLY A 353 5.66 -15.87 17.22
C GLY A 353 5.88 -15.29 15.82
N TYR A 354 4.89 -14.59 15.29
CA TYR A 354 4.96 -14.05 13.94
C TYR A 354 5.49 -12.61 13.95
N GLY A 355 6.27 -12.23 12.95
CA GLY A 355 6.59 -10.84 12.64
C GLY A 355 5.35 -10.16 12.07
N VAL A 356 5.10 -10.37 10.78
CA VAL A 356 3.88 -10.00 10.07
C VAL A 356 3.04 -11.24 9.79
N ALA A 357 1.79 -11.25 10.23
CA ALA A 357 0.87 -12.36 10.06
C ALA A 357 -0.44 -11.95 9.39
N VAL A 358 -0.76 -12.61 8.28
CA VAL A 358 -1.99 -12.43 7.51
C VAL A 358 -2.98 -13.52 7.86
N LEU A 359 -4.15 -13.15 8.38
CA LEU A 359 -5.15 -14.12 8.83
C LEU A 359 -6.49 -13.93 8.13
N GLY A 360 -6.94 -14.95 7.38
CA GLY A 360 -8.26 -14.98 6.72
C GLY A 360 -9.29 -15.89 7.38
N ASN A 361 -8.90 -16.81 8.28
CA ASN A 361 -9.82 -17.83 8.82
C ASN A 361 -10.79 -17.32 9.93
N SER A 362 -11.17 -16.04 9.90
CA SER A 362 -12.02 -15.40 10.93
C SER A 362 -13.42 -15.01 10.43
N GLY A 363 -13.81 -15.44 9.22
CA GLY A 363 -15.08 -15.02 8.59
C GLY A 363 -15.06 -13.58 8.08
N ARG A 364 -13.86 -13.06 7.80
CA ARG A 364 -13.61 -11.80 7.09
C ARG A 364 -12.63 -12.13 5.97
N ASP A 365 -12.69 -11.40 4.86
CA ASP A 365 -11.74 -11.58 3.77
C ASP A 365 -10.32 -11.35 4.27
N GLY A 366 -9.37 -12.11 3.72
CA GLY A 366 -7.94 -11.86 3.91
C GLY A 366 -7.51 -10.55 3.24
N GLY A 367 -6.27 -10.12 3.52
CA GLY A 367 -5.62 -9.07 2.74
C GLY A 367 -4.31 -9.58 2.15
N VAL A 368 -3.76 -8.84 1.20
CA VAL A 368 -2.44 -9.06 0.58
C VAL A 368 -1.55 -7.87 0.94
N PRO A 369 -1.05 -7.76 2.18
CA PRO A 369 -0.22 -6.64 2.57
C PRO A 369 1.10 -6.62 1.79
N ARG A 370 1.54 -5.41 1.45
CA ARG A 370 2.90 -5.15 0.99
C ARG A 370 3.79 -5.00 2.21
N VAL A 371 4.85 -5.80 2.27
CA VAL A 371 5.83 -5.80 3.35
C VAL A 371 7.19 -5.52 2.73
N ASN A 372 7.73 -4.31 2.90
CA ASN A 372 8.98 -3.95 2.22
C ASN A 372 9.99 -3.15 3.03
N HIS A 373 11.27 -3.25 2.66
CA HIS A 373 12.36 -2.55 3.36
C HIS A 373 12.36 -2.79 4.87
N CYS A 374 11.81 -3.91 5.36
CA CYS A 374 11.83 -4.27 6.77
C CYS A 374 13.08 -5.10 7.08
N PHE A 375 13.54 -5.00 8.33
CA PHE A 375 14.57 -5.88 8.85
C PHE A 375 13.95 -6.81 9.89
N PHE A 376 14.11 -8.10 9.67
CA PHE A 376 13.54 -9.14 10.52
C PHE A 376 14.63 -9.90 11.27
N GLU A 377 14.44 -10.05 12.57
CA GLU A 377 15.38 -10.79 13.42
C GLU A 377 14.69 -11.63 14.48
N ASN A 378 15.05 -12.91 14.55
CA ASN A 378 14.70 -13.76 15.68
C ASN A 378 13.17 -13.88 15.92
N ASP A 379 12.37 -13.85 14.87
CA ASP A 379 10.96 -14.25 14.91
C ASP A 379 10.84 -15.76 14.68
N ARG A 380 9.68 -16.35 14.99
CA ARG A 380 9.39 -17.74 14.58
C ARG A 380 9.07 -17.81 13.10
N HIS A 381 8.15 -16.98 12.62
CA HIS A 381 7.97 -16.70 11.19
C HIS A 381 7.93 -15.18 11.02
N SER A 382 8.83 -14.62 10.23
CA SER A 382 8.92 -13.17 10.03
C SER A 382 7.79 -12.65 9.15
N VAL A 383 7.40 -13.38 8.10
CA VAL A 383 6.20 -13.09 7.31
C VAL A 383 5.41 -14.38 7.08
N THR A 384 4.11 -14.37 7.36
CA THR A 384 3.27 -15.57 7.21
C THR A 384 1.82 -15.28 6.86
N THR A 385 1.17 -16.26 6.24
CA THR A 385 -0.28 -16.30 5.96
C THR A 385 -0.89 -17.63 6.46
N ASP A 386 -2.21 -17.68 6.68
CA ASP A 386 -2.93 -18.83 7.25
C ASP A 386 -3.72 -19.71 6.26
N GLY A 387 -3.72 -19.38 4.97
CA GLY A 387 -4.43 -20.16 3.94
C GLY A 387 -5.92 -19.83 3.79
N GLY A 388 -6.41 -18.76 4.40
CA GLY A 388 -7.73 -18.21 4.10
C GLY A 388 -7.86 -17.74 2.64
N PRO A 389 -9.03 -17.85 2.01
CA PRO A 389 -9.33 -17.08 0.79
C PRO A 389 -9.17 -15.57 1.01
N GLY A 390 -8.78 -14.84 -0.03
CA GLY A 390 -8.45 -13.41 -0.01
C GLY A 390 -7.15 -13.07 0.69
N THR A 391 -6.40 -14.05 1.21
CA THR A 391 -5.15 -13.79 1.93
C THR A 391 -3.96 -13.83 0.99
N GLY A 392 -2.86 -13.20 1.37
CA GLY A 392 -1.59 -13.33 0.67
C GLY A 392 -0.54 -12.45 1.30
N PHE A 393 0.60 -12.28 0.65
CA PHE A 393 1.52 -11.20 0.96
C PHE A 393 2.45 -10.92 -0.22
N ILE A 394 2.92 -9.69 -0.30
CA ILE A 394 4.04 -9.28 -1.15
C ILE A 394 5.18 -8.89 -0.22
N SER A 395 6.20 -9.75 -0.11
CA SER A 395 7.43 -9.48 0.65
C SER A 395 8.53 -9.06 -0.31
N GLU A 396 9.00 -7.83 -0.19
CA GLU A 396 10.05 -7.33 -1.07
C GLU A 396 11.07 -6.43 -0.40
N TYR A 397 12.30 -6.39 -0.91
CA TYR A 397 13.36 -5.54 -0.36
C TYR A 397 13.60 -5.73 1.15
N ASN A 398 13.23 -6.89 1.71
CA ASN A 398 13.37 -7.18 3.13
C ASN A 398 14.70 -7.88 3.40
N HIS A 399 15.25 -7.63 4.57
CA HIS A 399 16.39 -8.38 5.07
C HIS A 399 15.98 -9.24 6.26
N PHE A 400 16.02 -10.56 6.08
CA PHE A 400 15.88 -11.57 7.11
C PHE A 400 17.26 -11.98 7.63
N SER A 401 17.58 -11.55 8.85
CA SER A 401 18.90 -11.71 9.47
C SER A 401 19.34 -13.18 9.61
N PRO A 402 20.63 -13.44 9.94
CA PRO A 402 21.14 -14.78 10.25
C PRO A 402 20.43 -15.48 11.42
N THR A 403 19.71 -14.71 12.22
CA THR A 403 19.09 -15.19 13.44
C THR A 403 17.61 -15.39 13.21
N THR A 404 17.16 -16.63 13.29
CA THR A 404 15.73 -16.96 13.25
C THR A 404 15.38 -18.07 14.23
N TRP A 405 14.15 -18.08 14.75
CA TRP A 405 13.64 -19.23 15.48
C TRP A 405 13.24 -20.37 14.51
N ARG A 406 12.60 -20.05 13.37
CA ARG A 406 12.17 -21.02 12.35
C ARG A 406 12.10 -20.37 10.95
N TRP A 407 11.35 -20.93 10.01
CA TRP A 407 11.21 -20.44 8.63
C TRP A 407 10.90 -18.93 8.61
N PRO A 408 11.81 -18.08 8.08
CA PRO A 408 11.59 -16.63 8.00
C PRO A 408 10.31 -16.29 7.23
N SER A 409 10.03 -16.99 6.13
CA SER A 409 8.74 -16.91 5.43
C SER A 409 7.99 -18.25 5.52
N ASP A 410 6.70 -18.23 5.83
CA ASP A 410 5.85 -19.44 5.85
C ASP A 410 4.46 -19.16 5.27
N ALA A 411 4.10 -19.87 4.20
CA ALA A 411 2.76 -19.83 3.63
C ALA A 411 1.99 -21.06 4.11
N HIS A 412 1.25 -20.92 5.22
CA HIS A 412 0.54 -22.06 5.80
C HIS A 412 -0.62 -22.49 4.90
N GLN A 413 -0.75 -23.80 4.70
CA GLN A 413 -2.05 -24.40 4.46
C GLN A 413 -2.92 -24.32 5.70
N SER A 414 -4.14 -23.84 5.55
CA SER A 414 -5.21 -24.16 6.49
C SER A 414 -5.72 -25.58 6.19
N GLY A 415 -5.58 -26.49 7.15
CA GLY A 415 -6.12 -27.86 7.04
C GLY A 415 -7.65 -27.94 7.04
N GLU A 416 -8.32 -26.80 7.24
CA GLU A 416 -9.78 -26.64 7.17
C GLU A 416 -10.23 -26.09 5.79
N ASN A 417 -9.29 -25.62 4.94
CA ASN A 417 -9.57 -25.06 3.62
C ASN A 417 -9.23 -26.03 2.48
N ASP A 418 -9.72 -25.67 1.30
CA ASP A 418 -9.60 -26.25 -0.04
C ASP A 418 -8.20 -26.71 -0.52
N GLY A 419 -7.16 -26.60 0.30
CA GLY A 419 -5.82 -27.09 0.03
C GLY A 419 -4.83 -26.02 -0.44
N TYR A 420 -5.19 -24.73 -0.43
CA TYR A 420 -4.31 -23.64 -0.80
C TYR A 420 -3.62 -23.00 0.42
N ALA A 421 -2.46 -22.40 0.18
CA ALA A 421 -1.67 -21.68 1.18
C ALA A 421 -2.05 -20.20 1.29
N SER A 422 -2.60 -19.60 0.23
CA SER A 422 -3.18 -18.25 0.15
C SER A 422 -3.61 -17.98 -1.31
N ASP A 423 -4.00 -16.76 -1.64
CA ASP A 423 -4.31 -16.33 -3.02
C ASP A 423 -3.04 -15.84 -3.70
N VAL A 424 -2.29 -14.96 -3.03
CA VAL A 424 -1.08 -14.31 -3.54
C VAL A 424 0.12 -14.61 -2.64
N ILE A 425 1.25 -15.00 -3.23
CA ILE A 425 2.53 -15.15 -2.53
C ILE A 425 3.64 -14.60 -3.43
N VAL A 426 4.13 -13.40 -3.12
CA VAL A 426 5.27 -12.82 -3.82
C VAL A 426 6.42 -12.61 -2.85
N ILE A 427 7.60 -13.15 -3.18
CA ILE A 427 8.85 -12.94 -2.44
C ILE A 427 9.91 -12.51 -3.44
N ARG A 428 10.27 -11.23 -3.44
CA ARG A 428 11.27 -10.70 -4.37
C ARG A 428 12.28 -9.77 -3.75
N ASN A 429 13.48 -9.69 -4.30
CA ASN A 429 14.50 -8.74 -3.83
C ASN A 429 14.78 -8.83 -2.33
N CYS A 430 14.58 -9.99 -1.70
CA CYS A 430 14.81 -10.20 -0.29
C CYS A 430 16.14 -10.91 -0.06
N ILE A 431 16.72 -10.68 1.12
CA ILE A 431 17.96 -11.32 1.57
C ILE A 431 17.63 -12.23 2.75
N PHE A 432 17.99 -13.51 2.65
CA PHE A 432 17.75 -14.52 3.68
C PHE A 432 19.07 -15.16 4.10
N GLU A 433 19.59 -14.75 5.26
CA GLU A 433 20.88 -15.25 5.75
C GLU A 433 20.77 -16.51 6.61
N ALA A 434 19.62 -16.72 7.27
CA ALA A 434 19.46 -17.84 8.21
C ALA A 434 19.39 -19.20 7.50
N THR A 435 20.40 -20.04 7.75
CA THR A 435 20.44 -21.45 7.30
C THR A 435 20.24 -22.46 8.44
N ARG A 436 20.22 -21.98 9.70
CA ARG A 436 20.09 -22.82 10.91
C ARG A 436 19.15 -22.15 11.92
N GLU A 437 18.27 -22.94 12.54
CA GLU A 437 17.41 -22.44 13.61
C GLU A 437 18.23 -22.12 14.87
N ARG A 438 18.03 -20.94 15.48
CA ARG A 438 18.70 -20.59 16.75
C ARG A 438 18.28 -21.51 17.89
N PHE A 439 17.02 -21.95 17.90
CA PHE A 439 16.45 -22.62 19.07
C PHE A 439 15.81 -24.00 18.82
N GLY A 440 15.58 -24.40 17.58
CA GLY A 440 15.16 -25.77 17.25
C GLY A 440 16.31 -26.78 17.25
N GLY A 441 17.28 -26.60 18.16
CA GLY A 441 18.46 -27.45 18.29
C GLY A 441 19.51 -27.26 17.21
N GLY A 442 19.47 -26.15 16.46
CA GLY A 442 20.38 -25.91 15.34
C GLY A 442 20.05 -26.79 14.14
N SER A 443 18.77 -27.09 13.88
CA SER A 443 18.35 -27.80 12.66
C SER A 443 18.52 -26.89 11.44
N ASP A 444 18.64 -27.47 10.25
CA ASP A 444 18.61 -26.69 9.02
C ASP A 444 17.24 -26.02 8.89
N VAL A 445 17.23 -24.76 8.49
CA VAL A 445 16.00 -23.97 8.29
C VAL A 445 15.94 -23.52 6.85
N GLN A 446 14.77 -23.65 6.22
CA GLN A 446 14.49 -23.07 4.91
C GLN A 446 14.17 -21.59 5.06
N ALA A 447 14.46 -20.79 4.03
CA ALA A 447 14.06 -19.40 3.94
C ALA A 447 12.54 -19.26 3.78
N HIS A 448 11.93 -20.12 2.96
CA HIS A 448 10.50 -20.14 2.72
C HIS A 448 9.92 -21.55 2.88
N ALA A 449 8.83 -21.67 3.64
CA ALA A 449 8.01 -22.87 3.72
C ALA A 449 6.75 -22.70 2.85
N ALA A 450 6.76 -23.31 1.67
CA ALA A 450 5.63 -23.36 0.75
C ALA A 450 4.74 -24.56 1.12
N ARG A 451 3.66 -24.32 1.87
CA ARG A 451 2.82 -25.40 2.42
C ARG A 451 1.50 -25.59 1.69
N GLY A 452 1.46 -25.21 0.42
CA GLY A 452 0.34 -25.41 -0.51
C GLY A 452 0.51 -24.50 -1.72
N PRO A 453 -0.21 -24.75 -2.82
CA PRO A 453 -0.29 -23.81 -3.93
C PRO A 453 -0.99 -22.51 -3.51
N ALA A 454 -0.74 -21.43 -4.25
CA ALA A 454 -1.54 -20.22 -4.18
C ALA A 454 -2.71 -20.30 -5.18
N ARG A 455 -3.80 -19.56 -4.93
CA ARG A 455 -4.98 -19.57 -5.83
C ARG A 455 -4.75 -18.76 -7.09
N GLU A 456 -3.95 -17.71 -6.99
CA GLU A 456 -3.73 -16.72 -8.06
C GLU A 456 -2.26 -16.74 -8.48
N SER A 457 -1.33 -16.36 -7.58
CA SER A 457 0.09 -16.19 -7.90
C SER A 457 1.01 -16.72 -6.79
N ALA A 458 2.16 -17.25 -7.19
CA ALA A 458 3.19 -17.74 -6.28
C ALA A 458 4.58 -17.57 -6.91
N ASP A 459 5.23 -16.45 -6.62
CA ASP A 459 6.46 -16.01 -7.28
C ASP A 459 7.58 -15.76 -6.27
N VAL A 460 8.73 -16.38 -6.51
CA VAL A 460 9.94 -16.23 -5.67
C VAL A 460 11.14 -15.94 -6.55
N TYR A 461 11.54 -14.67 -6.65
CA TYR A 461 12.58 -14.27 -7.60
C TYR A 461 13.48 -13.11 -7.16
N GLN A 462 14.67 -13.00 -7.75
CA GLN A 462 15.63 -11.92 -7.45
C GLN A 462 16.03 -11.81 -5.96
N ASN A 463 15.89 -12.91 -5.21
CA ASN A 463 16.31 -12.97 -3.82
C ASN A 463 17.75 -13.44 -3.70
N TRP A 464 18.36 -13.21 -2.55
CA TRP A 464 19.59 -13.87 -2.16
C TRP A 464 19.37 -14.77 -0.96
N PHE A 465 19.46 -16.07 -1.21
CA PHE A 465 19.41 -17.11 -0.19
C PHE A 465 20.83 -17.55 0.16
N PHE A 466 21.19 -17.57 1.44
CA PHE A 466 22.49 -18.11 1.86
C PHE A 466 22.55 -19.64 1.77
N HIS A 467 21.41 -20.29 1.51
CA HIS A 467 21.28 -21.70 1.14
C HIS A 467 21.95 -21.99 -0.22
N ASN A 468 22.47 -23.20 -0.42
CA ASN A 468 23.28 -23.50 -1.61
C ASN A 468 22.45 -23.82 -2.86
N SER A 469 21.13 -23.91 -2.74
CA SER A 469 20.22 -24.18 -3.86
C SER A 469 18.78 -23.87 -3.49
N ASP A 470 17.91 -23.79 -4.51
CA ASP A 470 16.45 -23.75 -4.40
C ASP A 470 15.92 -24.80 -3.39
N GLY A 471 16.23 -26.08 -3.60
CA GLY A 471 15.74 -27.16 -2.74
C GLY A 471 16.26 -27.14 -1.30
N GLU A 472 17.26 -26.30 -0.99
CA GLU A 472 17.68 -26.00 0.38
C GLU A 472 16.97 -24.75 0.93
N ALA A 473 16.71 -23.75 0.08
CA ALA A 473 16.07 -22.49 0.45
C ALA A 473 14.55 -22.61 0.65
N ILE A 474 13.89 -23.48 -0.12
CA ILE A 474 12.44 -23.61 -0.16
C ILE A 474 12.02 -25.02 0.22
N SER A 475 11.11 -25.13 1.20
CA SER A 475 10.47 -26.39 1.56
C SER A 475 9.09 -26.49 0.92
N TYR A 476 8.88 -27.47 0.05
CA TYR A 476 7.59 -27.72 -0.58
C TYR A 476 6.80 -28.81 0.15
N SER A 477 5.55 -28.51 0.47
CA SER A 477 4.59 -29.47 1.02
C SER A 477 3.16 -29.09 0.61
N GLY A 478 2.16 -29.91 0.96
CA GLY A 478 0.76 -29.57 0.71
C GLY A 478 0.36 -29.47 -0.77
N GLY A 479 1.18 -29.99 -1.69
CA GLY A 479 0.95 -29.87 -3.15
C GLY A 479 1.59 -28.64 -3.79
N ALA A 480 2.42 -27.88 -3.06
CA ALA A 480 3.13 -26.70 -3.58
C ALA A 480 4.22 -26.99 -4.62
N GLU A 481 4.71 -28.23 -4.70
CA GLU A 481 5.79 -28.58 -5.61
C GLU A 481 5.36 -28.38 -7.06
N GLY A 482 6.06 -27.51 -7.78
CA GLY A 482 5.73 -27.14 -9.16
C GLY A 482 4.60 -26.13 -9.33
N SER A 483 4.06 -25.56 -8.24
CA SER A 483 3.07 -24.47 -8.30
C SER A 483 3.69 -23.08 -8.11
N TYR A 484 4.97 -22.99 -7.75
CA TYR A 484 5.69 -21.73 -7.54
C TYR A 484 6.59 -21.46 -8.74
N SER A 485 6.56 -20.22 -9.23
CA SER A 485 7.53 -19.69 -10.18
C SER A 485 8.77 -19.22 -9.43
N VAL A 486 9.88 -19.96 -9.56
CA VAL A 486 11.14 -19.67 -8.86
C VAL A 486 12.24 -19.41 -9.88
N TYR A 487 12.78 -18.18 -9.93
CA TYR A 487 13.73 -17.76 -10.96
C TYR A 487 14.62 -16.61 -10.49
N ASP A 488 15.75 -16.40 -11.17
CA ASP A 488 16.67 -15.27 -10.93
C ASP A 488 17.14 -15.05 -9.48
N ASN A 489 17.10 -16.08 -8.64
CA ASN A 489 17.61 -16.02 -7.28
C ASN A 489 19.11 -16.34 -7.22
N HIS A 490 19.80 -15.70 -6.28
CA HIS A 490 21.16 -15.98 -5.89
C HIS A 490 21.20 -16.98 -4.74
N TYR A 491 22.18 -17.91 -4.78
CA TYR A 491 22.33 -18.99 -3.81
C TYR A 491 23.76 -19.07 -3.27
N GLY A 492 23.87 -19.26 -1.96
CA GLY A 492 25.10 -19.39 -1.20
C GLY A 492 25.57 -18.05 -0.62
N GLU A 493 26.11 -18.11 0.60
CA GLU A 493 26.77 -16.97 1.26
C GLU A 493 27.93 -16.39 0.42
N ASP A 494 28.61 -17.24 -0.36
CA ASP A 494 29.72 -16.85 -1.25
C ASP A 494 29.25 -16.49 -2.69
N ALA A 495 27.96 -16.23 -2.91
CA ALA A 495 27.45 -15.82 -4.21
C ALA A 495 28.14 -14.52 -4.70
N THR A 496 28.32 -14.38 -6.01
CA THR A 496 28.91 -13.16 -6.60
C THR A 496 27.85 -12.07 -6.75
N VAL A 497 27.33 -11.60 -5.62
CA VAL A 497 26.29 -10.58 -5.47
C VAL A 497 26.56 -9.80 -4.18
N ASP A 498 26.30 -8.49 -4.18
CA ASP A 498 26.37 -7.65 -2.99
C ASP A 498 24.95 -7.33 -2.48
N TYR A 499 24.83 -6.88 -1.22
CA TYR A 499 23.53 -6.44 -0.66
C TYR A 499 22.82 -5.41 -1.56
N ALA A 500 23.59 -4.49 -2.16
CA ALA A 500 23.10 -3.43 -3.04
C ALA A 500 22.58 -3.93 -4.39
N ASP A 501 22.97 -5.12 -4.83
CA ASP A 501 22.48 -5.73 -6.06
C ASP A 501 21.08 -6.34 -5.87
N VAL A 502 20.76 -6.77 -4.63
CA VAL A 502 19.47 -7.37 -4.27
C VAL A 502 18.50 -6.28 -3.80
N ILE A 503 18.96 -5.44 -2.88
CA ILE A 503 18.23 -4.29 -2.33
C ILE A 503 19.03 -3.05 -2.69
N PRO A 504 18.63 -2.29 -3.72
CA PRO A 504 19.35 -1.09 -4.13
C PRO A 504 19.63 -0.14 -2.95
N GLY A 505 20.79 0.50 -2.92
CA GLY A 505 21.19 1.41 -1.83
C GLY A 505 21.56 0.75 -0.49
N TYR A 506 21.26 -0.55 -0.31
CA TYR A 506 21.50 -1.24 0.95
C TYR A 506 22.91 -1.83 1.05
N ASN A 507 23.53 -1.70 2.23
CA ASN A 507 24.90 -2.15 2.49
C ASN A 507 25.01 -3.34 3.46
N GLY A 508 23.88 -3.94 3.84
CA GLY A 508 23.83 -5.09 4.75
C GLY A 508 24.00 -4.76 6.24
N PHE A 509 24.23 -3.50 6.62
CA PHE A 509 24.57 -3.15 7.99
C PHE A 509 23.35 -2.80 8.84
N ARG A 510 23.19 -3.51 9.96
CA ARG A 510 22.47 -3.06 11.16
C ARG A 510 23.27 -3.48 12.40
N THR A 511 23.59 -2.53 13.28
CA THR A 511 24.35 -2.73 14.52
C THR A 511 23.45 -2.95 15.71
#